data_AF-A0A9P6WNU3-F1
#
_entry.id   AF-A0A9P6WNU3-F1
#
_cell.length_a   1.000
_cell.length_b   1.000
_cell.length_c   1.000
_cell.angle_alpha   90.00
_cell.angle_beta   90.00
_cell.angle_gamma   90.00
#
_symmetry.space_group_name_H-M   'P 1'
#
loop_
_entity.id
_entity.type
_entity.pdbx_description
1 polymer ?
#
loop_
_entity_poly.entity_id
_entity_poly.type
_entity_poly.pdbx_seq_one_letter_code
_entity_poly.pdbx_strand_id
1 'polypeptide(L)'
;MSANSTAKKIVSVLQQLPVDKVKHYASFKYAQIERFCNIGGIPIPKAVKEEQEIQEKKKQVLIKLDAAKLKRMIFSETEEKPDYQKNLFNEDILKQQYKSIKSIHENKWGNYYAISSKLHEPKGNPNYYSRLLGDINAGGQKKEGIFTAFKTIISGRY
;
A
#
# COMPACT_ATOMS: atom_id res chain seq x y z
N MET A 1 6.22 13.37 24.05
CA MET A 1 4.81 13.00 23.81
C MET A 1 4.76 11.49 23.86
N SER A 2 4.02 10.86 24.80
CA SER A 2 4.03 9.39 24.89
C SER A 2 3.71 8.72 23.54
N ALA A 3 4.40 7.62 23.18
CA ALA A 3 4.26 6.89 21.91
C ALA A 3 2.79 6.64 21.54
N ASN A 4 1.93 6.39 22.54
CA ASN A 4 0.49 6.21 22.39
C ASN A 4 -0.22 7.44 21.80
N SER A 5 0.21 8.64 22.17
CA SER A 5 -0.38 9.89 21.66
C SER A 5 -0.03 10.13 20.18
N THR A 6 1.18 9.78 19.76
CA THR A 6 1.61 9.88 18.36
C THR A 6 0.91 8.81 17.51
N ALA A 7 0.81 7.58 18.00
CA ALA A 7 0.07 6.51 17.33
C ALA A 7 -1.40 6.89 17.07
N LYS A 8 -2.08 7.53 18.03
CA LYS A 8 -3.45 8.05 17.86
C LYS A 8 -3.54 9.07 16.72
N LYS A 9 -2.59 10.00 16.62
CA LYS A 9 -2.52 11.00 15.53
C LYS A 9 -2.26 10.34 14.17
N ILE A 10 -1.44 9.29 14.13
CA ILE A 10 -1.21 8.53 12.89
C ILE A 10 -2.51 7.86 12.45
N VAL A 11 -3.20 7.15 13.36
CA VAL A 11 -4.47 6.48 13.06
C VAL A 11 -5.52 7.47 12.56
N SER A 12 -5.63 8.66 13.15
CA SER A 12 -6.60 9.67 12.71
C SER A 12 -6.34 10.15 11.27
N VAL A 13 -5.08 10.31 10.87
CA VAL A 13 -4.73 10.70 9.48
C VAL A 13 -5.01 9.53 8.53
N LEU A 14 -4.64 8.30 8.92
CA LEU A 14 -4.89 7.11 8.10
C LEU A 14 -6.39 6.87 7.85
N GLN A 15 -7.26 7.19 8.82
CA GLN A 15 -8.71 7.06 8.66
C GLN A 15 -9.27 8.00 7.57
N GLN A 16 -8.65 9.16 7.36
CA GLN A 16 -9.04 10.14 6.35
C GLN A 16 -8.62 9.74 4.93
N LEU A 17 -7.65 8.82 4.78
CA LEU A 17 -7.20 8.36 3.46
C LEU A 17 -8.33 7.62 2.73
N PRO A 18 -8.41 7.73 1.39
CA PRO A 18 -9.32 6.91 0.60
C PRO A 18 -8.94 5.43 0.68
N VAL A 19 -9.89 4.56 0.34
CA VAL A 19 -9.62 3.12 0.14
C VAL A 19 -8.77 2.95 -1.12
N ASP A 20 -7.91 1.92 -1.14
CA ASP A 20 -7.06 1.64 -2.27
C ASP A 20 -7.88 1.39 -3.55
N LYS A 21 -7.52 2.08 -4.63
CA LYS A 21 -8.20 1.95 -5.93
C LYS A 21 -8.03 0.55 -6.53
N VAL A 22 -6.84 -0.03 -6.34
CA VAL A 22 -6.53 -1.38 -6.84
C VAL A 22 -6.72 -2.37 -5.70
N LYS A 23 -7.70 -3.26 -5.86
CA LYS A 23 -8.05 -4.26 -4.84
C LYS A 23 -7.01 -5.37 -4.83
N HIS A 24 -6.03 -5.28 -3.94
CA HIS A 24 -5.04 -6.33 -3.68
C HIS A 24 -5.46 -7.23 -2.50
N TYR A 25 -4.64 -8.24 -2.18
CA TYR A 25 -4.81 -9.09 -0.99
C TYR A 25 -4.54 -8.37 0.34
N ALA A 26 -4.04 -7.15 0.28
CA ALA A 26 -3.80 -6.30 1.43
C ALA A 26 -4.10 -4.85 1.05
N SER A 27 -4.80 -4.15 1.94
CA SER A 27 -5.02 -2.72 1.81
C SER A 27 -4.00 -1.96 2.65
N PHE A 28 -3.36 -0.95 2.07
CA PHE A 28 -2.43 -0.08 2.78
C PHE A 28 -3.11 0.62 3.95
N LYS A 29 -4.25 1.26 3.71
CA LYS A 29 -5.00 2.00 4.74
C LYS A 29 -5.29 1.12 5.94
N TYR A 30 -5.94 -0.02 5.73
CA TYR A 30 -6.40 -0.88 6.82
C TYR A 30 -5.24 -1.58 7.54
N ALA A 31 -4.23 -2.06 6.81
CA ALA A 31 -3.05 -2.67 7.41
C ALA A 31 -2.25 -1.68 8.28
N GLN A 32 -2.11 -0.41 7.85
CA GLN A 32 -1.43 0.59 8.67
C GLN A 32 -2.27 0.99 9.89
N ILE A 33 -3.60 1.11 9.77
CA ILE A 33 -4.46 1.40 10.92
C ILE A 33 -4.31 0.32 11.99
N GLU A 34 -4.41 -0.95 11.61
CA GLU A 34 -4.19 -2.08 12.51
C GLU A 34 -2.82 -1.96 13.20
N ARG A 35 -1.75 -1.79 12.43
CA ARG A 35 -0.39 -1.71 12.94
C ARG A 35 -0.26 -0.65 14.03
N PHE A 36 -0.74 0.56 13.78
CA PHE A 36 -0.62 1.66 14.74
C PHE A 36 -1.63 1.58 15.89
N CYS A 37 -2.77 0.91 15.69
CA CYS A 37 -3.67 0.54 16.80
C CYS A 37 -2.97 -0.42 17.76
N ASN A 38 -2.31 -1.45 17.25
CA ASN A 38 -1.56 -2.42 18.05
C ASN A 38 -0.40 -1.76 18.81
N ILE A 39 0.36 -0.88 18.14
CA ILE A 39 1.47 -0.14 18.77
C ILE A 39 0.97 0.80 19.88
N GLY A 40 -0.15 1.49 19.65
CA GLY A 40 -0.68 2.48 20.59
C GLY A 40 -1.61 1.91 21.66
N GLY A 41 -1.86 0.60 21.68
CA GLY A 41 -2.88 -0.02 22.53
C GLY A 41 -4.30 0.52 22.29
N ILE A 42 -4.61 0.91 21.05
CA ILE A 42 -5.89 1.52 20.65
C ILE A 42 -6.80 0.42 20.13
N PRO A 43 -8.11 0.41 20.46
CA PRO A 43 -9.04 -0.55 19.88
C PRO A 43 -9.08 -0.43 18.34
N ILE A 44 -8.95 -1.56 17.66
CA ILE A 44 -9.02 -1.63 16.20
C ILE A 44 -10.47 -1.36 15.75
N PRO A 45 -10.70 -0.42 14.80
CA PRO A 45 -12.04 -0.15 14.25
C PRO A 45 -12.69 -1.39 13.60
N LYS A 46 -14.02 -1.49 13.68
CA LYS A 46 -14.78 -2.63 13.11
C LYS A 46 -14.53 -2.83 11.61
N ALA A 47 -14.55 -1.74 10.84
CA ALA A 47 -14.29 -1.78 9.39
C ALA A 47 -12.92 -2.36 9.01
N VAL A 48 -11.90 -2.20 9.87
CA VAL A 48 -10.58 -2.81 9.66
C VAL A 48 -10.66 -4.32 9.85
N LYS A 49 -11.38 -4.78 10.89
CA LYS A 49 -11.55 -6.21 11.19
C LYS A 49 -12.32 -6.94 10.08
N GLU A 50 -13.41 -6.33 9.60
CA GLU A 50 -14.20 -6.89 8.51
C GLU A 50 -13.38 -7.05 7.22
N GLU A 51 -12.56 -6.04 6.87
CA GLU A 51 -11.68 -6.12 5.71
C GLU A 51 -10.61 -7.22 5.87
N GLN A 52 -10.07 -7.41 7.07
CA GLN A 52 -9.10 -8.46 7.35
C GLN A 52 -9.69 -9.84 7.11
N GLU A 53 -10.90 -10.10 7.61
CA GLU A 53 -11.59 -11.38 7.39
C GLU A 53 -11.80 -11.66 5.89
N ILE A 54 -12.12 -10.63 5.10
CA ILE A 54 -12.24 -10.74 3.64
C ILE A 54 -10.88 -11.09 3.02
N GLN A 55 -9.79 -10.47 3.47
CA GLN A 55 -8.44 -10.73 2.98
C GLN A 55 -7.95 -12.14 3.35
N GLU A 56 -8.20 -12.60 4.58
CA GLU A 56 -7.85 -13.94 5.03
C GLU A 56 -8.58 -15.02 4.23
N LYS A 57 -9.89 -14.85 4.01
CA LYS A 57 -10.67 -15.75 3.15
C LYS A 57 -10.07 -15.84 1.74
N LYS A 58 -9.63 -14.72 1.16
CA LYS A 58 -8.97 -14.70 -0.16
C LYS A 58 -7.60 -15.38 -0.15
N LYS A 59 -6.82 -15.25 0.93
CA LYS A 59 -5.50 -15.90 1.05
C LYS A 59 -5.61 -17.42 1.19
N GLN A 60 -6.60 -17.91 1.93
CA GLN A 60 -6.84 -19.36 2.10
C GLN A 60 -7.09 -20.07 0.77
N VAL A 61 -7.66 -19.39 -0.23
CA VAL A 61 -7.90 -19.95 -1.56
C VAL A 61 -6.62 -20.12 -2.38
N LEU A 62 -5.57 -19.33 -2.11
CA LEU A 62 -4.33 -19.36 -2.90
C LEU A 62 -3.28 -20.35 -2.41
N ILE A 63 -3.32 -20.75 -1.14
CA ILE A 63 -2.22 -21.47 -0.50
C ILE A 63 -2.62 -22.93 -0.25
N LYS A 64 -2.27 -23.83 -1.18
CA LYS A 64 -2.12 -25.27 -0.90
C LYS A 64 -0.67 -25.61 -0.50
N LEU A 65 -0.03 -24.75 0.29
CA LEU A 65 1.36 -24.91 0.68
C LEU A 65 1.51 -24.70 2.19
N ASP A 66 2.04 -25.69 2.88
CA ASP A 66 2.20 -25.66 4.33
C ASP A 66 3.28 -24.64 4.73
N ALA A 67 2.84 -23.46 5.17
CA ALA A 67 3.71 -22.38 5.61
C ALA A 67 4.64 -22.79 6.77
N ALA A 68 4.21 -23.74 7.62
CA ALA A 68 5.05 -24.25 8.70
C ALA A 68 6.21 -25.10 8.14
N LYS A 69 5.94 -25.90 7.11
CA LYS A 69 6.96 -26.71 6.42
C LYS A 69 8.01 -25.83 5.72
N LEU A 70 7.57 -24.79 5.00
CA LEU A 70 8.48 -23.83 4.38
C LEU A 70 9.34 -23.09 5.39
N LYS A 71 8.75 -22.65 6.51
CA LYS A 71 9.48 -21.94 7.56
C LYS A 71 10.61 -22.79 8.16
N ARG A 72 10.36 -24.09 8.38
CA ARG A 72 11.38 -25.04 8.86
C ARG A 72 12.47 -25.34 7.82
N MET A 73 12.16 -25.25 6.51
CA MET A 73 13.16 -25.43 5.45
C MET A 73 14.06 -24.21 5.27
N ILE A 74 13.54 -23.00 5.51
CA ILE A 74 14.25 -21.74 5.22
C ILE A 74 15.03 -21.23 6.44
N PHE A 75 14.53 -21.45 7.66
CA PHE A 75 15.13 -20.92 8.88
C PHE A 75 15.51 -22.06 9.84
N SER A 76 16.78 -22.11 10.26
CA SER A 76 17.23 -22.98 11.35
C SER A 76 16.70 -22.44 12.70
N GLU A 77 16.18 -23.33 13.55
CA GLU A 77 15.52 -22.99 14.84
C GLU A 77 16.45 -22.33 15.87
N THR A 78 17.75 -22.22 15.58
CA THR A 78 18.82 -21.80 16.50
C THR A 78 19.13 -20.31 16.54
N GLU A 79 18.52 -19.48 15.68
CA GLU A 79 18.76 -18.04 15.72
C GLU A 79 17.81 -17.35 16.71
N GLU A 80 18.37 -16.69 17.73
CA GLU A 80 17.61 -15.82 18.61
C GLU A 80 16.84 -14.81 17.75
N LYS A 81 15.50 -14.82 17.85
CA LYS A 81 14.65 -13.86 17.15
C LYS A 81 15.06 -12.47 17.57
N PRO A 82 15.59 -11.62 16.67
CA PRO A 82 15.91 -10.25 17.04
C PRO A 82 14.62 -9.59 17.53
N ASP A 83 14.67 -8.89 18.67
CA ASP A 83 13.54 -8.15 19.22
C ASP A 83 13.35 -6.86 18.39
N TYR A 84 12.87 -7.05 17.15
CA TYR A 84 12.55 -5.97 16.21
C TYR A 84 11.47 -5.04 16.76
N GLN A 85 10.66 -5.48 17.73
CA GLN A 85 9.53 -4.71 18.23
C GLN A 85 9.97 -3.57 19.15
N LYS A 86 10.96 -3.79 20.02
CA LYS A 86 11.43 -2.75 20.96
C LYS A 86 12.20 -1.62 20.29
N ASN A 87 12.96 -1.91 19.22
CA ASN A 87 13.82 -0.91 18.57
C ASN A 87 13.18 -0.19 17.36
N LEU A 88 12.18 -0.78 16.68
CA LEU A 88 11.57 -0.15 15.49
C LEU A 88 10.58 0.98 15.81
N PHE A 89 10.04 1.05 17.03
CA PHE A 89 8.92 1.96 17.37
C PHE A 89 9.24 2.89 18.54
N ASN A 90 10.45 3.46 18.52
CA ASN A 90 10.78 4.56 19.41
C ASN A 90 9.96 5.82 19.06
N GLU A 91 9.90 6.78 19.99
CA GLU A 91 9.09 7.99 19.83
C GLU A 91 9.49 8.80 18.59
N ASP A 92 10.79 8.86 18.27
CA ASP A 92 11.32 9.65 17.16
C ASP A 92 10.96 9.06 15.79
N ILE A 93 11.01 7.73 15.66
CA ILE A 93 10.54 7.01 14.49
C ILE A 93 9.04 7.26 14.33
N LEU A 94 8.24 7.15 15.40
CA LEU A 94 6.80 7.42 15.31
C LEU A 94 6.50 8.86 14.89
N LYS A 95 7.26 9.84 15.39
CA LYS A 95 7.15 11.25 14.94
C LYS A 95 7.51 11.40 13.47
N GLN A 96 8.58 10.75 13.01
CA GLN A 96 8.99 10.78 11.61
C GLN A 96 7.95 10.11 10.71
N GLN A 97 7.37 8.98 11.13
CA GLN A 97 6.28 8.32 10.41
C GLN A 97 5.06 9.22 10.31
N TYR A 98 4.66 9.87 11.41
CA TYR A 98 3.57 10.84 11.42
C TYR A 98 3.84 12.00 10.44
N LYS A 99 5.04 12.58 10.45
CA LYS A 99 5.44 13.65 9.53
C LYS A 99 5.34 13.20 8.06
N SER A 100 5.81 12.00 7.75
CA SER A 100 5.76 11.45 6.40
C SER A 100 4.33 11.22 5.93
N ILE A 101 3.50 10.54 6.74
CA ILE A 101 2.09 10.27 6.41
C ILE A 101 1.32 11.58 6.23
N LYS A 102 1.53 12.56 7.12
CA LYS A 102 0.92 13.88 7.00
C LYS A 102 1.35 14.59 5.71
N SER A 103 2.63 14.53 5.35
CA SER A 103 3.14 15.15 4.12
C SER A 103 2.54 14.51 2.85
N ILE A 104 2.31 13.20 2.87
CA ILE A 104 1.63 12.47 1.79
C ILE A 104 0.15 12.89 1.73
N HIS A 105 -0.53 12.92 2.87
CA HIS A 105 -1.94 13.32 2.98
C HIS A 105 -2.19 14.75 2.49
N GLU A 106 -1.30 15.68 2.84
CA GLU A 106 -1.38 17.08 2.40
C GLU A 106 -1.00 17.29 0.93
N ASN A 107 -0.59 16.23 0.23
CA ASN A 107 -0.09 16.27 -1.15
C ASN A 107 0.96 17.36 -1.38
N LYS A 108 1.78 17.67 -0.36
CA LYS A 108 2.70 18.80 -0.38
C LYS A 108 3.59 18.73 -1.63
N TRP A 109 4.28 17.61 -1.83
CA TRP A 109 5.23 17.44 -2.92
C TRP A 109 4.59 17.36 -4.30
N GLY A 110 3.36 16.83 -4.40
CA GLY A 110 2.61 16.83 -5.66
C GLY A 110 2.29 18.25 -6.14
N ASN A 111 2.05 19.17 -5.20
CA ASN A 111 1.86 20.58 -5.52
C ASN A 111 3.18 21.29 -5.87
N TYR A 112 4.27 20.99 -5.16
CA TYR A 112 5.59 21.61 -5.43
C TYR A 112 6.20 21.17 -6.77
N TYR A 113 5.98 19.92 -7.17
CA TYR A 113 6.49 19.36 -8.41
C TYR A 113 5.33 19.00 -9.34
N ALA A 114 4.49 19.98 -9.65
CA ALA A 114 3.37 19.80 -10.55
C ALA A 114 3.85 19.20 -11.88
N ILE A 115 3.21 18.10 -12.26
CA ILE A 115 3.58 17.36 -13.45
C ILE A 115 3.16 18.20 -14.67
N SER A 116 4.15 18.69 -15.42
CA SER A 116 3.88 19.46 -16.65
C SER A 116 3.26 18.58 -17.74
N SER A 117 2.62 19.21 -18.72
CA SER A 117 2.07 18.53 -19.91
C SER A 117 3.11 17.66 -20.63
N LYS A 118 4.39 18.05 -20.62
CA LYS A 118 5.50 17.26 -21.19
C LYS A 118 5.65 15.86 -20.58
N LEU A 119 5.27 15.69 -19.31
CA LEU A 119 5.28 14.40 -18.62
C LEU A 119 3.95 13.66 -18.77
N HIS A 120 2.83 14.36 -18.89
CA HIS A 120 1.52 13.73 -19.13
C HIS A 120 1.33 13.24 -20.57
N GLU A 121 1.94 13.93 -21.53
CA GLU A 121 1.84 13.68 -22.96
C GLU A 121 3.25 13.61 -23.54
N PRO A 122 3.97 12.48 -23.35
CA PRO A 122 5.30 12.35 -23.91
C PRO A 122 5.20 12.42 -25.44
N LYS A 123 6.08 13.20 -26.08
CA LYS A 123 6.09 13.39 -27.56
C LYS A 123 6.05 12.08 -28.33
N GLY A 124 6.67 11.05 -27.74
CA GLY A 124 6.64 9.69 -28.24
C GLY A 124 5.24 9.13 -28.25
N ASN A 125 4.49 9.16 -27.15
CA ASN A 125 3.16 8.54 -26.99
C ASN A 125 2.23 9.41 -26.12
N PRO A 126 1.48 10.36 -26.72
CA PRO A 126 0.65 11.30 -25.96
C PRO A 126 -0.42 10.59 -25.10
N ASN A 127 -0.93 9.44 -25.54
CA ASN A 127 -1.99 8.69 -24.87
C ASN A 127 -1.48 7.64 -23.86
N TYR A 128 -0.17 7.58 -23.62
CA TYR A 128 0.44 6.55 -22.78
C TYR A 128 -0.13 6.54 -21.36
N TYR A 129 -0.09 7.70 -20.70
CA TYR A 129 -0.52 7.82 -19.30
C TYR A 129 -2.03 7.85 -19.16
N SER A 130 -2.78 8.42 -20.13
CA SER A 130 -4.24 8.37 -20.12
C SER A 130 -4.75 6.93 -20.18
N ARG A 131 -4.12 6.08 -21.00
CA ARG A 131 -4.36 4.63 -21.03
C ARG A 131 -4.06 3.96 -19.70
N LEU A 132 -2.84 4.15 -19.16
CA LEU A 132 -2.45 3.55 -17.87
C LEU A 132 -3.37 4.00 -16.72
N LEU A 133 -3.73 5.28 -16.68
CA LEU A 133 -4.66 5.83 -15.69
C LEU A 133 -6.06 5.26 -15.90
N GLY A 134 -6.49 5.04 -17.14
CA GLY A 134 -7.73 4.34 -17.46
C GLY A 134 -7.76 2.93 -16.88
N ASP A 135 -6.69 2.15 -17.08
CA ASP A 135 -6.55 0.80 -16.54
C ASP A 135 -6.54 0.79 -15.01
N ILE A 136 -5.77 1.70 -14.38
CA ILE A 136 -5.71 1.86 -12.93
C ILE A 136 -7.08 2.25 -12.36
N ASN A 137 -7.76 3.21 -12.97
CA ASN A 137 -9.08 3.67 -12.52
C ASN A 137 -10.16 2.59 -12.73
N ALA A 138 -9.99 1.71 -13.72
CA ALA A 138 -10.80 0.50 -13.90
C ALA A 138 -10.40 -0.66 -12.95
N GLY A 139 -9.59 -0.38 -11.92
CA GLY A 139 -9.21 -1.36 -10.90
C GLY A 139 -8.13 -2.35 -11.34
N GLY A 140 -7.39 -2.05 -12.41
CA GLY A 140 -6.34 -2.91 -12.96
C GLY A 140 -6.85 -4.21 -13.60
N GLN A 141 -8.16 -4.32 -13.82
CA GLN A 141 -8.80 -5.51 -14.39
C GLN A 141 -8.92 -5.48 -15.92
N LYS A 142 -8.87 -4.29 -16.52
CA LYS A 142 -8.78 -4.14 -17.97
C LYS A 142 -7.30 -4.26 -18.36
N LYS A 143 -6.95 -5.38 -19.00
CA LYS A 143 -5.67 -5.54 -19.68
C LYS A 143 -5.95 -5.42 -21.17
N GLU A 144 -5.17 -4.60 -21.88
CA GLU A 144 -5.18 -4.66 -23.33
C GLU A 144 -4.75 -6.07 -23.79
N GLY A 145 -5.46 -6.60 -24.78
CA GLY A 145 -5.05 -7.85 -25.41
C GLY A 145 -3.66 -7.72 -26.01
N ILE A 146 -2.87 -8.80 -25.98
CA ILE A 146 -1.49 -8.84 -26.48
C ILE A 146 -1.39 -8.29 -27.91
N PHE A 147 -2.41 -8.55 -28.74
CA PHE A 147 -2.51 -8.06 -30.11
C PHE A 147 -2.70 -6.54 -30.20
N THR A 148 -3.51 -5.95 -29.32
CA THR A 148 -3.71 -4.49 -29.24
C THR A 148 -2.41 -3.81 -28.85
N ALA A 149 -1.74 -4.32 -27.81
CA ALA A 149 -0.44 -3.80 -27.36
C ALA A 149 0.62 -3.89 -28.48
N PHE A 150 0.66 -5.02 -29.20
CA PHE A 150 1.58 -5.22 -30.32
C PHE A 150 1.28 -4.26 -31.49
N LYS A 151 0.00 -4.07 -31.83
CA LYS A 151 -0.43 -3.10 -32.85
C LYS A 151 -0.08 -1.67 -32.46
N THR A 152 -0.18 -1.30 -31.17
CA THR A 152 0.21 0.02 -30.66
C THR A 152 1.72 0.25 -30.82
N ILE A 153 2.55 -0.76 -30.55
CA ILE A 153 4.00 -0.68 -30.73
C ILE A 153 4.38 -0.52 -32.22
N ILE A 154 3.75 -1.28 -33.10
CA ILE A 154 4.09 -1.30 -34.54
C ILE A 154 3.54 -0.09 -35.28
N SER A 155 2.29 0.30 -35.02
CA SER A 155 1.62 1.32 -35.81
C SER A 155 2.05 2.74 -35.42
N GLY A 156 2.67 2.93 -34.24
CA GLY A 156 2.95 4.26 -33.70
C GLY A 156 1.71 5.15 -33.61
N ARG A 157 0.51 4.59 -33.77
CA ARG A 157 -0.76 5.30 -33.59
C ARG A 157 -1.05 5.30 -32.10
N TYR A 158 -0.96 6.50 -31.57
CA TYR A 158 -1.41 6.91 -30.26
C TYR A 158 -2.86 7.33 -30.35
#